data_AF-A0A1D7TIJ0-F1
#
_entry.id   AF-A0A1D7TIJ0-F1
#
_cell.length_a   1.000
_cell.length_b   1.000
_cell.length_c   1.000
_cell.angle_alpha   90.00
_cell.angle_beta   90.00
_cell.angle_gamma   90.00
#
_symmetry.space_group_name_H-M   'P 1'
#
loop_
_entity.id
_entity.type
_entity.pdbx_description
1 polymer ?
#
loop_
_entity_poly.entity_id
_entity_poly.type
_entity_poly.pdbx_seq_one_letter_code
_entity_poly.pdbx_strand_id
1 'polypeptide(L)'
;MSRMKHLLEPDMVEKIISLNGYIEINNLRQLKLLDAKTLSKKMNDYKLPTFSESDIYNLWYLGFINAEAIYAKYSVNIPNLKYVGENDDGFKVYVDQRKPIVLEKYLSAFLNIPKNDESLMLYFHPYRCFVLYELATKYFSSGAVPSYLMQNSEGYIQVIQGHLERFEKNMQNSIAKDILYYLNTLVSLSAIIEPTTHRIVYEKISIRYPHSFEQMVVELEKLRDRVVELLLEIGEDRLVYYKNEFCQAVDSLDSNNNLHLLIRLMRSDRRSKLKGQIAAAMQLKEASEGFRRLMEFMYEKNFPEEDACGYATVNQEHKKKIYGNTKILDGERNTSNLFIRSLGLDFGLKVNVYVEGETEFGAIKSIFENENRVAIINLGGNFVEKRVVAFRESLRKDISMQIYSFIMLDGDRKDNIRVVKKAAEDGDLFGEFIVSDPDFEYGNLSINELCEVVSIETGERLNVIKEAFIDVVTTCKSGKKFFEVLHEQYPDLKKIDKGEAWGKALAEYILEYHCEKNEKPFVHLVQMIRRVLNSSSYKYDFESLKPDSITGRLVNKSQ
;
A
#
# COMPACT_ATOMS: atom_id res chain seq x y z
N MET A 1 23.91 -8.28 -22.17
CA MET A 1 24.91 -9.16 -21.51
C MET A 1 24.50 -9.61 -20.11
N SER A 2 23.66 -8.88 -19.35
CA SER A 2 23.27 -9.29 -17.98
C SER A 2 22.51 -10.63 -17.92
N ARG A 3 21.38 -10.76 -18.65
CA ARG A 3 20.52 -11.97 -18.62
C ARG A 3 21.22 -13.28 -18.97
N MET A 4 22.22 -13.24 -19.86
CA MET A 4 22.96 -14.44 -20.29
C MET A 4 23.71 -15.12 -19.15
N LYS A 5 24.15 -14.36 -18.12
CA LYS A 5 24.82 -14.92 -16.94
C LYS A 5 23.86 -15.71 -16.03
N HIS A 6 22.56 -15.55 -16.24
CA HIS A 6 21.50 -16.16 -15.44
C HIS A 6 20.67 -17.17 -16.27
N LEU A 7 21.21 -17.67 -17.38
CA LEU A 7 20.65 -18.85 -18.02
C LEU A 7 20.82 -20.07 -17.10
N LEU A 8 19.78 -20.89 -17.02
CA LEU A 8 19.83 -22.15 -16.30
C LEU A 8 20.41 -23.24 -17.20
N GLU A 9 21.15 -24.14 -16.56
CA GLU A 9 21.68 -25.33 -17.21
C GLU A 9 20.52 -26.27 -17.64
N PRO A 10 20.72 -27.10 -18.69
CA PRO A 10 19.64 -27.95 -19.22
C PRO A 10 19.01 -28.91 -18.21
N ASP A 11 19.79 -29.41 -17.25
CA ASP A 11 19.34 -30.30 -16.17
C ASP A 11 18.38 -29.59 -15.20
N MET A 12 18.66 -28.34 -14.84
CA MET A 12 17.78 -27.50 -14.03
C MET A 12 16.47 -27.23 -14.74
N VAL A 13 16.51 -26.98 -16.05
CA VAL A 13 15.30 -26.78 -16.86
C VAL A 13 14.48 -28.06 -16.92
N GLU A 14 15.11 -29.23 -17.02
CA GLU A 14 14.40 -30.51 -16.94
C GLU A 14 13.72 -30.72 -15.58
N LYS A 15 14.36 -30.34 -14.46
CA LYS A 15 13.75 -30.37 -13.13
C LYS A 15 12.50 -29.47 -13.05
N ILE A 16 12.57 -28.25 -13.58
CA ILE A 16 11.41 -27.34 -13.66
C ILE A 16 10.25 -28.00 -14.40
N ILE A 17 10.53 -28.63 -15.55
CA ILE A 17 9.52 -29.27 -16.39
C ILE A 17 8.92 -30.49 -15.68
N SER A 18 9.74 -31.28 -15.00
CA SER A 18 9.27 -32.41 -14.21
C SER A 18 8.33 -31.95 -13.09
N LEU A 19 8.66 -30.86 -12.40
CA LEU A 19 7.79 -30.29 -11.37
C LEU A 19 6.50 -29.71 -11.94
N ASN A 20 6.57 -29.07 -13.11
CA ASN A 20 5.38 -28.57 -13.77
C ASN A 20 4.43 -29.72 -14.20
N GLY A 21 4.99 -30.83 -14.68
CA GLY A 21 4.21 -32.05 -14.95
C GLY A 21 3.59 -32.65 -13.69
N TYR A 22 4.35 -32.71 -12.60
CA TYR A 22 3.84 -33.15 -11.30
C TYR A 22 2.67 -32.29 -10.81
N ILE A 23 2.77 -30.97 -10.92
CA ILE A 23 1.71 -30.03 -10.55
C ILE A 23 0.43 -30.30 -11.33
N GLU A 24 0.55 -30.54 -12.65
CA GLU A 24 -0.61 -30.74 -13.50
C GLU A 24 -1.30 -32.08 -13.24
N ILE A 25 -0.54 -33.18 -13.19
CA ILE A 25 -1.08 -34.53 -12.96
C ILE A 25 -1.73 -34.65 -11.58
N ASN A 26 -1.19 -33.94 -10.57
CA ASN A 26 -1.74 -33.95 -9.22
C ASN A 26 -2.74 -32.81 -8.98
N ASN A 27 -3.22 -32.11 -10.00
CA ASN A 27 -4.22 -31.04 -9.87
C ASN A 27 -3.87 -29.95 -8.84
N LEU A 28 -2.57 -29.65 -8.64
CA LEU A 28 -2.09 -28.77 -7.57
C LEU A 28 -2.13 -27.29 -7.94
N ARG A 29 -2.40 -26.96 -9.21
CA ARG A 29 -2.38 -25.59 -9.73
C ARG A 29 -3.41 -24.69 -9.04
N GLN A 30 -2.94 -23.60 -8.43
CA GLN A 30 -3.81 -22.69 -7.67
C GLN A 30 -4.38 -21.56 -8.53
N LEU A 31 -3.63 -21.08 -9.53
CA LEU A 31 -4.16 -20.26 -10.62
C LEU A 31 -4.70 -21.11 -11.78
N LYS A 32 -5.77 -20.62 -12.42
CA LYS A 32 -6.35 -21.28 -13.60
C LYS A 32 -5.46 -21.03 -14.83
N LEU A 33 -5.06 -22.11 -15.51
CA LEU A 33 -4.41 -22.00 -16.82
C LEU A 33 -5.39 -21.47 -17.87
N LEU A 34 -4.85 -20.75 -18.85
CA LEU A 34 -5.61 -20.03 -19.86
C LEU A 34 -5.35 -20.69 -21.21
N ASP A 35 -6.41 -20.92 -21.99
CA ASP A 35 -6.23 -21.22 -23.42
C ASP A 35 -5.73 -19.97 -24.18
N ALA A 36 -5.31 -20.16 -25.43
CA ALA A 36 -4.81 -19.06 -26.27
C ALA A 36 -5.81 -17.90 -26.39
N LYS A 37 -7.10 -18.20 -26.53
CA LYS A 37 -8.18 -17.21 -26.62
C LYS A 37 -8.30 -16.37 -25.34
N THR A 38 -8.27 -17.02 -24.19
CA THR A 38 -8.38 -16.38 -22.87
C THR A 38 -7.12 -15.60 -22.54
N LEU A 39 -5.93 -16.10 -22.93
CA LEU A 39 -4.68 -15.37 -22.80
C LEU A 39 -4.68 -14.10 -23.67
N SER A 40 -5.14 -14.18 -24.92
CA SER A 40 -5.35 -13.03 -25.80
C SER A 40 -6.29 -11.99 -25.18
N LYS A 41 -7.46 -12.44 -24.70
CA LYS A 41 -8.42 -11.57 -24.00
C LYS A 41 -7.80 -10.91 -22.78
N LYS A 42 -7.00 -11.65 -22.00
CA LYS A 42 -6.35 -11.13 -20.80
C LYS A 42 -5.29 -10.08 -21.12
N MET A 43 -4.52 -10.25 -22.20
CA MET A 43 -3.60 -9.22 -22.71
C MET A 43 -4.36 -7.91 -23.04
N ASN A 44 -5.51 -8.03 -23.70
CA ASN A 44 -6.37 -6.88 -24.02
C ASN A 44 -6.95 -6.22 -22.75
N ASP A 45 -7.44 -7.03 -21.80
CA ASP A 45 -7.95 -6.54 -20.52
C ASP A 45 -6.86 -5.79 -19.73
N TYR A 46 -5.60 -6.19 -19.88
CA TYR A 46 -4.42 -5.53 -19.31
C TYR A 46 -3.92 -4.32 -20.11
N LYS A 47 -4.52 -4.01 -21.27
CA LYS A 47 -4.03 -2.98 -22.20
C LYS A 47 -2.54 -3.17 -22.55
N LEU A 48 -2.12 -4.43 -22.67
CA LEU A 48 -0.81 -4.81 -23.19
C LEU A 48 -0.87 -4.90 -24.72
N PRO A 49 0.28 -4.95 -25.42
CA PRO A 49 0.29 -5.22 -26.86
C PRO A 49 -0.53 -6.47 -27.18
N THR A 50 -1.40 -6.33 -28.17
CA THR A 50 -2.46 -7.29 -28.46
C THR A 50 -1.96 -8.40 -29.36
N PHE A 51 -2.22 -9.64 -28.98
CA PHE A 51 -2.01 -10.83 -29.80
C PHE A 51 -3.36 -11.52 -29.99
N SER A 52 -3.71 -11.89 -31.21
CA SER A 52 -4.87 -12.73 -31.48
C SER A 52 -4.64 -14.16 -30.98
N GLU A 53 -5.70 -14.96 -30.92
CA GLU A 53 -5.61 -16.39 -30.62
C GLU A 53 -4.64 -17.10 -31.60
N SER A 54 -4.77 -16.83 -32.90
CA SER A 54 -3.88 -17.39 -33.92
C SER A 54 -2.43 -16.93 -33.75
N ASP A 55 -2.18 -15.69 -33.33
CA ASP A 55 -0.82 -15.22 -33.09
C ASP A 55 -0.16 -16.01 -31.96
N ILE A 56 -0.91 -16.27 -30.87
CA ILE A 56 -0.40 -17.06 -29.73
C ILE A 56 -0.10 -18.50 -30.15
N TYR A 57 -0.98 -19.13 -30.93
CA TYR A 57 -0.73 -20.47 -31.49
C TYR A 57 0.52 -20.49 -32.38
N ASN A 58 0.68 -19.49 -33.24
CA ASN A 58 1.83 -19.39 -34.14
C ASN A 58 3.13 -19.20 -33.36
N LEU A 59 3.13 -18.31 -32.36
CA LEU A 59 4.26 -18.09 -31.46
C LEU A 59 4.61 -19.37 -30.69
N TRP A 60 3.60 -20.12 -30.26
CA TRP A 60 3.80 -21.42 -29.62
C TRP A 60 4.40 -22.42 -30.61
N TYR A 61 3.87 -22.54 -31.82
CA TYR A 61 4.37 -23.48 -32.81
C TYR A 61 5.86 -23.25 -33.14
N LEU A 62 6.27 -21.98 -33.21
CA LEU A 62 7.67 -21.57 -33.42
C LEU A 62 8.57 -21.67 -32.17
N GLY A 63 8.00 -22.01 -31.00
CA GLY A 63 8.72 -22.15 -29.75
C GLY A 63 9.08 -20.81 -29.08
N PHE A 64 8.40 -19.71 -29.41
CA PHE A 64 8.65 -18.41 -28.78
C PHE A 64 7.95 -18.28 -27.42
N ILE A 65 6.88 -19.06 -27.22
CA ILE A 65 6.16 -19.16 -25.96
C ILE A 65 5.87 -20.63 -25.65
N ASN A 66 6.14 -21.03 -24.41
CA ASN A 66 5.89 -22.40 -23.94
C ASN A 66 4.53 -22.47 -23.25
N ALA A 67 3.82 -23.57 -23.49
CA ALA A 67 2.61 -23.92 -22.73
C ALA A 67 2.97 -24.72 -21.47
N GLU A 68 2.31 -24.43 -20.35
CA GLU A 68 2.47 -25.19 -19.11
C GLU A 68 1.85 -26.58 -19.20
N ALA A 69 0.78 -26.73 -19.97
CA ALA A 69 0.15 -28.01 -20.21
C ALA A 69 -0.43 -28.06 -21.63
N ILE A 70 -0.31 -29.22 -22.27
CA ILE A 70 -0.87 -29.50 -23.58
C ILE A 70 -1.68 -30.79 -23.45
N TYR A 71 -2.97 -30.72 -23.72
CA TYR A 71 -3.86 -31.87 -23.65
C TYR A 71 -4.16 -32.38 -25.05
N ALA A 72 -4.01 -33.68 -25.24
CA ALA A 72 -4.26 -34.35 -26.50
C ALA A 72 -5.06 -35.64 -26.30
N LYS A 73 -6.00 -35.92 -27.22
CA LYS A 73 -6.76 -37.19 -27.20
C LYS A 73 -5.91 -38.38 -27.66
N TYR A 74 -4.88 -38.12 -28.46
CA TYR A 74 -4.02 -39.13 -29.05
C TYR A 74 -2.56 -38.84 -28.72
N SER A 75 -1.69 -39.81 -28.93
CA SER A 75 -0.25 -39.61 -28.75
C SER A 75 0.27 -38.58 -29.76
N VAL A 76 0.95 -37.56 -29.26
CA VAL A 76 1.55 -36.50 -30.08
C VAL A 76 3.05 -36.74 -30.18
N ASN A 77 3.60 -36.67 -31.39
CA ASN A 77 5.04 -36.78 -31.64
C ASN A 77 5.60 -35.44 -32.11
N ILE A 78 5.61 -34.45 -31.20
CA ILE A 78 6.27 -33.16 -31.43
C ILE A 78 7.55 -33.15 -30.60
N PRO A 79 8.72 -32.87 -31.20
CA PRO A 79 9.99 -32.84 -30.49
C PRO A 79 9.97 -31.90 -29.28
N ASN A 80 10.56 -32.35 -28.17
CA ASN A 80 10.64 -31.62 -26.90
C ASN A 80 9.29 -31.28 -26.25
N LEU A 81 8.23 -32.05 -26.57
CA LEU A 81 7.08 -32.18 -25.68
C LEU A 81 7.29 -33.40 -24.78
N LYS A 82 7.33 -33.19 -23.46
CA LYS A 82 7.50 -34.27 -22.48
C LYS A 82 6.13 -34.78 -22.07
N TYR A 83 5.82 -36.04 -22.40
CA TYR A 83 4.64 -36.72 -21.87
C TYR A 83 4.78 -36.90 -20.36
N VAL A 84 3.77 -36.53 -19.59
CA VAL A 84 3.80 -36.58 -18.12
C VAL A 84 2.72 -37.47 -17.51
N GLY A 85 1.70 -37.85 -18.28
CA GLY A 85 0.65 -38.77 -17.84
C GLY A 85 -0.68 -38.54 -18.53
N GLU A 86 -1.76 -39.05 -17.96
CA GLU A 86 -3.13 -38.80 -18.37
C GLU A 86 -3.87 -38.06 -17.25
N ASN A 87 -4.76 -37.14 -17.61
CA ASN A 87 -5.62 -36.45 -16.65
C ASN A 87 -6.90 -37.26 -16.37
N ASP A 88 -7.72 -36.79 -15.42
CA ASP A 88 -8.96 -37.44 -15.01
C ASP A 88 -9.98 -37.61 -16.16
N ASP A 89 -9.88 -36.75 -17.19
CA ASP A 89 -10.73 -36.77 -18.39
C ASP A 89 -10.18 -37.70 -19.50
N GLY A 90 -9.08 -38.42 -19.25
CA GLY A 90 -8.45 -39.35 -20.18
C GLY A 90 -7.63 -38.68 -21.30
N PHE A 91 -7.34 -37.39 -21.19
CA PHE A 91 -6.42 -36.71 -22.11
C PHE A 91 -4.98 -36.97 -21.72
N LYS A 92 -4.13 -37.22 -22.73
CA LYS A 92 -2.68 -37.27 -22.57
C LYS A 92 -2.16 -35.86 -22.32
N VAL A 93 -1.39 -35.71 -21.25
CA VAL A 93 -0.82 -34.44 -20.81
C VAL A 93 0.65 -34.37 -21.19
N TYR A 94 1.02 -33.26 -21.82
CA TYR A 94 2.39 -32.94 -22.18
C TYR A 94 2.80 -31.59 -21.60
N VAL A 95 4.09 -31.44 -21.29
CA VAL A 95 4.70 -30.17 -20.90
C VAL A 95 5.68 -29.72 -21.98
N ASP A 96 5.70 -28.42 -22.28
CA ASP A 96 6.46 -27.85 -23.38
C ASP A 96 7.89 -27.46 -22.97
N GLN A 97 8.89 -28.13 -23.55
CA GLN A 97 10.32 -27.86 -23.36
C GLN A 97 10.96 -27.22 -24.60
N ARG A 98 10.18 -26.86 -25.63
CA ARG A 98 10.75 -26.43 -26.90
C ARG A 98 11.54 -25.14 -26.74
N LYS A 99 12.61 -25.06 -27.54
CA LYS A 99 13.40 -23.84 -27.76
C LYS A 99 12.90 -23.14 -29.03
N PRO A 100 13.06 -21.81 -29.13
CA PRO A 100 12.76 -21.08 -30.37
C PRO A 100 13.47 -21.70 -31.58
N ILE A 101 12.72 -22.01 -32.62
CA ILE A 101 13.26 -22.58 -33.86
C ILE A 101 13.99 -21.49 -34.64
N VAL A 102 15.20 -21.79 -35.13
CA VAL A 102 15.92 -20.89 -36.05
C VAL A 102 15.40 -21.07 -37.45
N LEU A 103 14.92 -19.99 -38.06
CA LEU A 103 14.44 -20.01 -39.44
C LEU A 103 15.16 -18.94 -40.25
N GLU A 104 15.42 -19.24 -41.52
CA GLU A 104 15.96 -18.25 -42.47
C GLU A 104 14.94 -17.14 -42.75
N LYS A 105 13.65 -17.48 -42.82
CA LYS A 105 12.56 -16.52 -43.06
C LYS A 105 11.39 -16.81 -42.13
N TYR A 106 11.29 -16.04 -41.05
CA TYR A 106 10.22 -16.24 -40.07
C TYR A 106 8.86 -15.84 -40.64
N LEU A 107 8.81 -14.80 -41.49
CA LEU A 107 7.54 -14.35 -42.06
C LEU A 107 6.91 -15.40 -42.97
N SER A 108 7.73 -16.04 -43.82
CA SER A 108 7.29 -17.16 -44.64
C SER A 108 6.84 -18.34 -43.78
N ALA A 109 7.49 -18.57 -42.64
CA ALA A 109 7.06 -19.63 -41.73
C ALA A 109 5.72 -19.32 -41.09
N PHE A 110 5.49 -18.10 -40.57
CA PHE A 110 4.20 -17.68 -40.01
C PHE A 110 3.02 -17.92 -40.96
N LEU A 111 3.21 -17.71 -42.27
CA LEU A 111 2.18 -17.95 -43.30
C LEU A 111 1.92 -19.44 -43.58
N ASN A 112 2.87 -20.31 -43.26
CA ASN A 112 2.84 -21.74 -43.55
C ASN A 112 2.63 -22.61 -42.30
N ILE A 113 2.35 -22.02 -41.14
CA ILE A 113 2.00 -22.78 -39.93
C ILE A 113 0.67 -23.50 -40.18
N PRO A 114 0.57 -24.81 -39.89
CA PRO A 114 -0.69 -25.53 -39.98
C PRO A 114 -1.79 -24.80 -39.21
N LYS A 115 -3.01 -24.78 -39.76
CA LYS A 115 -4.17 -24.28 -39.01
C LYS A 115 -4.27 -25.02 -37.68
N ASN A 116 -4.74 -24.31 -36.65
CA ASN A 116 -4.86 -24.81 -35.29
C ASN A 116 -5.39 -26.25 -35.27
N ASP A 117 -4.60 -27.17 -34.72
CA ASP A 117 -4.98 -28.56 -34.57
C ASP A 117 -5.95 -28.66 -33.39
N GLU A 118 -7.24 -28.79 -33.69
CA GLU A 118 -8.31 -28.91 -32.69
C GLU A 118 -8.14 -30.12 -31.76
N SER A 119 -7.26 -31.07 -32.11
CA SER A 119 -6.91 -32.19 -31.24
C SER A 119 -5.93 -31.84 -30.11
N LEU A 120 -5.30 -30.66 -30.18
CA LEU A 120 -4.35 -30.13 -29.20
C LEU A 120 -4.94 -28.93 -28.46
N MET A 121 -5.08 -29.04 -27.14
CA MET A 121 -5.47 -27.92 -26.29
C MET A 121 -4.25 -27.37 -25.56
N LEU A 122 -3.88 -26.13 -25.86
CA LEU A 122 -2.76 -25.44 -25.23
C LEU A 122 -3.21 -24.65 -24.02
N TYR A 123 -2.54 -24.84 -22.89
CA TYR A 123 -2.81 -24.14 -21.65
C TYR A 123 -1.58 -23.40 -21.14
N PHE A 124 -1.77 -22.11 -20.90
CA PHE A 124 -0.74 -21.15 -20.50
C PHE A 124 -1.00 -20.61 -19.11
N HIS A 125 0.04 -20.50 -18.30
CA HIS A 125 -0.04 -19.84 -17.01
C HIS A 125 -0.29 -18.35 -17.23
N PRO A 126 -1.10 -17.67 -16.38
CA PRO A 126 -1.34 -16.22 -16.52
C PRO A 126 -0.05 -15.38 -16.63
N TYR A 127 1.03 -15.81 -15.97
CA TYR A 127 2.34 -15.15 -16.05
C TYR A 127 2.95 -15.11 -17.46
N ARG A 128 2.45 -15.90 -18.42
CA ARG A 128 2.86 -15.85 -19.83
C ARG A 128 2.55 -14.52 -20.52
N CYS A 129 1.66 -13.70 -19.95
CA CYS A 129 1.52 -12.30 -20.35
C CYS A 129 2.87 -11.53 -20.30
N PHE A 130 3.77 -11.88 -19.38
CA PHE A 130 5.11 -11.31 -19.30
C PHE A 130 5.95 -11.61 -20.55
N VAL A 131 5.97 -12.87 -21.01
CA VAL A 131 6.73 -13.28 -22.20
C VAL A 131 6.20 -12.56 -23.43
N LEU A 132 4.87 -12.50 -23.59
CA LEU A 132 4.23 -11.79 -24.70
C LEU A 132 4.50 -10.28 -24.65
N TYR A 133 4.47 -9.66 -23.48
CA TYR A 133 4.82 -8.26 -23.30
C TYR A 133 6.28 -7.99 -23.67
N GLU A 134 7.23 -8.79 -23.18
CA GLU A 134 8.66 -8.66 -23.51
C GLU A 134 8.91 -8.91 -25.00
N LEU A 135 8.22 -9.88 -25.61
CA LEU A 135 8.27 -10.14 -27.05
C LEU A 135 7.80 -8.92 -27.84
N ALA A 136 6.64 -8.38 -27.49
CA ALA A 136 6.06 -7.23 -28.16
C ALA A 136 6.95 -5.99 -28.06
N THR A 137 7.39 -5.66 -26.85
CA THR A 137 8.21 -4.47 -26.58
C THR A 137 9.58 -4.53 -27.24
N LYS A 138 10.21 -5.71 -27.30
CA LYS A 138 11.58 -5.84 -27.81
C LYS A 138 11.68 -6.15 -29.30
N TYR A 139 10.73 -6.90 -29.84
CA TYR A 139 10.85 -7.46 -31.18
C TYR A 139 9.75 -6.97 -32.14
N PHE A 140 8.55 -6.66 -31.64
CA PHE A 140 7.41 -6.26 -32.48
C PHE A 140 7.04 -4.77 -32.40
N SER A 141 7.72 -3.98 -31.57
CA SER A 141 7.42 -2.55 -31.43
C SER A 141 7.87 -1.80 -32.69
N SER A 142 6.94 -1.58 -33.62
CA SER A 142 7.14 -0.66 -34.74
C SER A 142 6.84 0.76 -34.28
N GLY A 143 7.75 1.70 -34.53
CA GLY A 143 7.47 3.14 -34.39
C GLY A 143 6.51 3.67 -35.47
N ALA A 144 6.02 2.80 -36.35
CA ALA A 144 5.11 3.11 -37.43
C ALA A 144 3.72 3.44 -36.88
N VAL A 145 3.40 4.73 -36.77
CA VAL A 145 2.07 5.20 -36.38
C VAL A 145 1.12 5.07 -37.58
N PRO A 146 -0.13 4.59 -37.41
CA PRO A 146 -1.08 4.47 -38.52
C PRO A 146 -1.35 5.78 -39.28
N SER A 147 -1.15 6.94 -38.64
CA SER A 147 -1.22 8.25 -39.32
C SER A 147 -0.18 8.42 -40.42
N TYR A 148 0.96 7.72 -40.33
CA TYR A 148 2.01 7.75 -41.35
C TYR A 148 1.56 7.06 -42.65
N LEU A 149 0.74 6.01 -42.55
CA LEU A 149 0.10 5.36 -43.71
C LEU A 149 -0.82 6.35 -44.46
N MET A 150 -1.48 7.26 -43.75
CA MET A 150 -2.35 8.27 -44.37
C MET A 150 -1.58 9.41 -45.06
N GLN A 151 -0.34 9.69 -44.62
CA GLN A 151 0.48 10.79 -45.12
C GLN A 151 1.47 10.35 -46.21
N ASN A 152 2.00 9.13 -46.11
CA ASN A 152 2.95 8.56 -47.07
C ASN A 152 2.86 7.03 -47.05
N SER A 153 2.00 6.48 -47.90
CA SER A 153 1.78 5.02 -47.98
C SER A 153 3.03 4.25 -48.40
N GLU A 154 3.82 4.77 -49.34
CA GLU A 154 5.08 4.15 -49.78
C GLU A 154 6.14 4.17 -48.67
N GLY A 155 6.31 5.31 -48.00
CA GLY A 155 7.21 5.43 -46.86
C GLY A 155 6.78 4.54 -45.69
N TYR A 156 5.48 4.38 -45.45
CA TYR A 156 4.97 3.45 -44.44
C TYR A 156 5.34 2.00 -44.77
N ILE A 157 5.18 1.56 -46.01
CA ILE A 157 5.58 0.22 -46.46
C ILE A 157 7.09 0.01 -46.24
N GLN A 158 7.92 1.00 -46.59
CA GLN A 158 9.38 0.91 -46.38
C GLN A 158 9.75 0.80 -44.89
N VAL A 159 9.07 1.57 -44.02
CA VAL A 159 9.29 1.50 -42.57
C VAL A 159 8.88 0.14 -42.01
N ILE A 160 7.72 -0.38 -42.40
CA ILE A 160 7.27 -1.72 -42.00
C ILE A 160 8.23 -2.79 -42.50
N GLN A 161 8.65 -2.74 -43.77
CA GLN A 161 9.61 -3.68 -44.33
C GLN A 161 10.95 -3.64 -43.58
N GLY A 162 11.47 -2.46 -43.27
CA GLY A 162 12.70 -2.32 -42.47
C GLY A 162 12.55 -2.88 -41.05
N HIS A 163 11.38 -2.73 -40.42
CA HIS A 163 11.09 -3.37 -39.13
C HIS A 163 11.05 -4.89 -39.23
N LEU A 164 10.42 -5.42 -40.28
CA LEU A 164 10.34 -6.85 -40.55
C LEU A 164 11.71 -7.48 -40.80
N GLU A 165 12.54 -6.85 -41.64
CA GLU A 165 13.92 -7.30 -41.90
C GLU A 165 14.77 -7.26 -40.62
N ARG A 166 14.62 -6.21 -39.80
CA ARG A 166 15.30 -6.12 -38.50
C ARG A 166 14.83 -7.21 -37.54
N PHE A 167 13.54 -7.51 -37.51
CA PHE A 167 12.98 -8.61 -36.72
C PHE A 167 13.60 -9.95 -37.14
N GLU A 168 13.58 -10.28 -38.43
CA GLU A 168 14.16 -11.54 -38.92
C GLU A 168 15.65 -11.65 -38.59
N LYS A 169 16.42 -10.59 -38.83
CA LYS A 169 17.85 -10.53 -38.49
C LYS A 169 18.09 -10.73 -36.98
N ASN A 170 17.28 -10.11 -36.14
CA ASN A 170 17.37 -10.27 -34.69
C ASN A 170 17.05 -11.71 -34.28
N MET A 171 16.02 -12.32 -34.86
CA MET A 171 15.59 -13.69 -34.52
C MET A 171 16.50 -14.78 -35.10
N GLN A 172 17.31 -14.46 -36.10
CA GLN A 172 18.39 -15.34 -36.57
C GLN A 172 19.57 -15.38 -35.59
N ASN A 173 19.81 -14.29 -34.85
CA ASN A 173 20.86 -14.20 -33.83
C ASN A 173 20.63 -15.21 -32.68
N SER A 174 21.66 -15.96 -32.29
CA SER A 174 21.61 -16.89 -31.16
C SER A 174 21.21 -16.20 -29.85
N ILE A 175 21.70 -14.97 -29.62
CA ILE A 175 21.44 -14.20 -28.40
C ILE A 175 19.93 -13.93 -28.21
N ALA A 176 19.19 -13.66 -29.29
CA ALA A 176 17.75 -13.43 -29.18
C ALA A 176 17.00 -14.69 -28.73
N LYS A 177 17.44 -15.86 -29.21
CA LYS A 177 16.86 -17.16 -28.82
C LYS A 177 17.14 -17.47 -27.37
N ASP A 178 18.36 -17.21 -26.93
CA ASP A 178 18.75 -17.40 -25.55
C ASP A 178 17.96 -16.48 -24.60
N ILE A 179 17.68 -15.24 -25.02
CA ILE A 179 16.79 -14.34 -24.28
C ILE A 179 15.37 -14.88 -24.20
N LEU A 180 14.80 -15.40 -25.30
CA LEU A 180 13.45 -15.98 -25.29
C LEU A 180 13.38 -17.26 -24.46
N TYR A 181 14.41 -18.10 -24.56
CA TYR A 181 14.53 -19.31 -23.76
C TYR A 181 14.63 -18.96 -22.27
N TYR A 182 15.43 -17.95 -21.93
CA TYR A 182 15.51 -17.37 -20.59
C TYR A 182 14.14 -16.90 -20.09
N LEU A 183 13.41 -16.10 -20.87
CA LEU A 183 12.10 -15.57 -20.48
C LEU A 183 11.09 -16.70 -20.23
N ASN A 184 11.06 -17.70 -21.10
CA ASN A 184 10.19 -18.85 -20.94
C ASN A 184 10.55 -19.68 -19.71
N THR A 185 11.85 -19.85 -19.43
CA THR A 185 12.35 -20.57 -18.25
C THR A 185 11.99 -19.82 -16.97
N LEU A 186 12.20 -18.50 -16.94
CA LEU A 186 11.84 -17.64 -15.81
C LEU A 186 10.35 -17.75 -15.46
N VAL A 187 9.47 -17.68 -16.46
CA VAL A 187 8.02 -17.80 -16.22
C VAL A 187 7.63 -19.23 -15.80
N SER A 188 8.29 -20.24 -16.36
CA SER A 188 8.06 -21.63 -15.93
C SER A 188 8.46 -21.84 -14.46
N LEU A 189 9.56 -21.21 -14.04
CA LEU A 189 9.99 -21.20 -12.65
C LEU A 189 8.96 -20.51 -11.75
N SER A 190 8.45 -19.33 -12.14
CA SER A 190 7.35 -18.68 -11.40
C SER A 190 6.09 -19.54 -11.34
N ALA A 191 5.77 -20.27 -12.41
CA ALA A 191 4.57 -21.11 -12.49
C ALA A 191 4.64 -22.35 -11.59
N ILE A 192 5.83 -22.85 -11.25
CA ILE A 192 6.00 -23.93 -10.27
C ILE A 192 6.08 -23.41 -8.82
N ILE A 193 6.52 -22.16 -8.63
CA ILE A 193 6.52 -21.48 -7.33
C ILE A 193 5.08 -21.13 -6.91
N GLU A 194 4.27 -20.67 -7.86
CA GLU A 194 2.93 -20.13 -7.62
C GLU A 194 2.07 -20.96 -6.66
N PRO A 195 1.89 -22.28 -6.85
CA PRO A 195 1.02 -23.07 -5.97
C PRO A 195 1.47 -23.07 -4.51
N THR A 196 2.78 -23.05 -4.28
CA THR A 196 3.39 -23.14 -2.94
C THR A 196 3.25 -21.83 -2.15
N THR A 197 3.12 -20.71 -2.87
CA THR A 197 3.00 -19.37 -2.28
C THR A 197 1.60 -18.78 -2.36
N HIS A 198 0.69 -19.39 -3.14
CA HIS A 198 -0.64 -18.86 -3.43
C HIS A 198 -1.45 -18.52 -2.16
N ARG A 199 -1.40 -19.42 -1.16
CA ARG A 199 -2.09 -19.21 0.12
C ARG A 199 -1.62 -17.95 0.83
N ILE A 200 -0.34 -17.64 0.78
CA ILE A 200 0.25 -16.48 1.45
C ILE A 200 -0.12 -15.21 0.67
N VAL A 201 -0.03 -15.24 -0.67
CA VAL A 201 -0.26 -14.07 -1.53
C VAL A 201 -1.74 -13.69 -1.65
N TYR A 202 -2.63 -14.69 -1.72
CA TYR A 202 -4.07 -14.47 -1.96
C TYR A 202 -4.99 -14.83 -0.79
N GLU A 203 -4.45 -15.37 0.31
CA GLU A 203 -5.19 -15.79 1.51
C GLU A 203 -6.27 -16.86 1.23
N LYS A 204 -6.06 -17.68 0.21
CA LYS A 204 -7.01 -18.72 -0.21
C LYS A 204 -6.30 -19.97 -0.75
N ILE A 205 -7.01 -21.09 -0.80
CA ILE A 205 -6.59 -22.30 -1.50
C ILE A 205 -7.72 -22.70 -2.46
N SER A 206 -7.35 -23.01 -3.70
CA SER A 206 -8.24 -23.59 -4.70
C SER A 206 -8.24 -25.11 -4.53
N ILE A 207 -9.37 -25.67 -4.12
CA ILE A 207 -9.56 -27.13 -4.00
C ILE A 207 -10.09 -27.66 -5.33
N ARG A 208 -9.50 -28.74 -5.83
CA ARG A 208 -9.97 -29.47 -7.02
C ARG A 208 -10.21 -30.93 -6.66
N TYR A 209 -11.27 -31.50 -7.21
CA TYR A 209 -11.53 -32.94 -7.11
C TYR A 209 -10.30 -33.73 -7.62
N PRO A 210 -9.91 -34.84 -6.97
CA PRO A 210 -10.58 -35.50 -5.84
C PRO A 210 -10.16 -35.02 -4.44
N HIS A 211 -9.32 -33.99 -4.33
CA HIS A 211 -8.71 -33.61 -3.05
C HIS A 211 -9.70 -33.00 -2.05
N SER A 212 -9.56 -33.39 -0.77
CA SER A 212 -10.03 -32.59 0.36
C SER A 212 -9.11 -31.38 0.60
N PHE A 213 -9.54 -30.45 1.46
CA PHE A 213 -8.70 -29.32 1.86
C PHE A 213 -7.39 -29.78 2.52
N GLU A 214 -7.47 -30.73 3.46
CA GLU A 214 -6.32 -31.26 4.20
C GLU A 214 -5.34 -31.97 3.26
N GLN A 215 -5.86 -32.77 2.33
CA GLN A 215 -5.05 -33.44 1.31
C GLN A 215 -4.32 -32.43 0.42
N MET A 216 -5.03 -31.39 -0.03
CA MET A 216 -4.43 -30.32 -0.84
C MET A 216 -3.31 -29.60 -0.09
N VAL A 217 -3.49 -29.30 1.20
CA VAL A 217 -2.44 -28.66 2.01
C VAL A 217 -1.19 -29.55 2.09
N VAL A 218 -1.35 -30.84 2.37
CA VAL A 218 -0.23 -31.79 2.45
C VAL A 218 0.50 -31.93 1.11
N GLU A 219 -0.22 -32.00 -0.01
CA GLU A 219 0.41 -32.09 -1.33
C GLU A 219 1.12 -30.79 -1.73
N LEU A 220 0.59 -29.63 -1.36
CA LEU A 220 1.26 -28.34 -1.57
C LEU A 220 2.53 -28.20 -0.72
N GLU A 221 2.56 -28.76 0.50
CA GLU A 221 3.76 -28.82 1.33
C GLU A 221 4.84 -29.71 0.72
N LYS A 222 4.48 -30.92 0.26
CA LYS A 222 5.40 -31.80 -0.48
C LYS A 222 5.94 -31.14 -1.74
N LEU A 223 5.08 -30.43 -2.48
CA LEU A 223 5.51 -29.66 -3.65
C LEU A 223 6.49 -28.56 -3.26
N ARG A 224 6.21 -27.82 -2.17
CA ARG A 224 7.10 -26.77 -1.67
C ARG A 224 8.49 -27.31 -1.38
N ASP A 225 8.61 -28.46 -0.73
CA ASP A 225 9.92 -29.05 -0.41
C ASP A 225 10.74 -29.34 -1.67
N ARG A 226 10.10 -29.91 -2.72
CA ARG A 226 10.77 -30.16 -4.01
C ARG A 226 11.14 -28.88 -4.76
N VAL A 227 10.28 -27.86 -4.70
CA VAL A 227 10.58 -26.55 -5.29
C VAL A 227 11.74 -25.91 -4.55
N VAL A 228 11.77 -25.99 -3.21
CA VAL A 228 12.86 -25.48 -2.38
C VAL A 228 14.19 -26.14 -2.73
N GLU A 229 14.24 -27.47 -2.85
CA GLU A 229 15.43 -28.20 -3.29
C GLU A 229 15.99 -27.64 -4.61
N LEU A 230 15.13 -27.49 -5.62
CA LEU A 230 15.51 -26.90 -6.91
C LEU A 230 16.01 -25.46 -6.78
N LEU A 231 15.33 -24.62 -6.00
CA LEU A 231 15.71 -23.21 -5.85
C LEU A 231 17.03 -23.04 -5.10
N LEU A 232 17.34 -23.90 -4.12
CA LEU A 232 18.63 -23.93 -3.44
C LEU A 232 19.76 -24.26 -4.42
N GLU A 233 19.54 -25.18 -5.36
CA GLU A 233 20.52 -25.50 -6.42
C GLU A 233 20.74 -24.32 -7.39
N ILE A 234 19.70 -23.52 -7.67
CA ILE A 234 19.81 -22.31 -8.51
C ILE A 234 20.66 -21.23 -7.82
N GLY A 235 20.54 -21.11 -6.50
CA GLY A 235 21.31 -20.19 -5.68
C GLY A 235 20.73 -18.77 -5.57
N GLU A 236 21.00 -18.13 -4.45
CA GLU A 236 20.38 -16.86 -4.02
C GLU A 236 20.52 -15.73 -5.06
N ASP A 237 21.73 -15.48 -5.56
CA ASP A 237 22.01 -14.35 -6.46
C ASP A 237 21.16 -14.39 -7.74
N ARG A 238 20.97 -15.60 -8.30
CA ARG A 238 20.13 -15.79 -9.49
C ARG A 238 18.66 -15.58 -9.15
N LEU A 239 18.20 -16.05 -7.99
CA LEU A 239 16.81 -15.85 -7.55
C LEU A 239 16.50 -14.37 -7.29
N VAL A 240 17.43 -13.62 -6.68
CA VAL A 240 17.32 -12.16 -6.54
C VAL A 240 17.20 -11.50 -7.91
N TYR A 241 18.02 -11.91 -8.87
CA TYR A 241 17.95 -11.40 -10.25
C TYR A 241 16.60 -11.68 -10.90
N TYR A 242 16.11 -12.92 -10.84
CA TYR A 242 14.80 -13.33 -11.38
C TYR A 242 13.64 -12.57 -10.76
N LYS A 243 13.64 -12.43 -9.43
CA LYS A 243 12.67 -11.62 -8.70
C LYS A 243 12.62 -10.18 -9.23
N ASN A 244 13.79 -9.58 -9.44
CA ASN A 244 13.92 -8.18 -9.85
C ASN A 244 13.50 -7.95 -11.31
N GLU A 245 13.63 -8.95 -12.19
CA GLU A 245 13.22 -8.82 -13.60
C GLU A 245 11.72 -8.56 -13.76
N PHE A 246 10.89 -9.19 -12.93
CA PHE A 246 9.45 -8.88 -12.90
C PHE A 246 9.20 -7.44 -12.44
N CYS A 247 9.93 -6.97 -11.43
CA CYS A 247 9.79 -5.61 -10.92
C CYS A 247 10.25 -4.54 -11.93
N GLN A 248 11.33 -4.78 -12.67
CA GLN A 248 11.79 -3.88 -13.73
C GLN A 248 10.79 -3.79 -14.89
N ALA A 249 10.14 -4.90 -15.24
CA ALA A 249 9.07 -4.88 -16.23
C ALA A 249 7.82 -4.13 -15.72
N VAL A 250 7.52 -4.24 -14.43
CA VAL A 250 6.46 -3.43 -13.81
C VAL A 250 6.79 -1.94 -13.93
N ASP A 251 7.99 -1.51 -13.57
CA ASP A 251 8.39 -0.09 -13.65
C ASP A 251 8.33 0.45 -15.09
N SER A 252 8.56 -0.41 -16.09
CA SER A 252 8.43 -0.06 -17.52
C SER A 252 6.97 0.03 -17.98
N LEU A 253 6.07 -0.69 -17.30
CA LEU A 253 4.66 -0.78 -17.63
C LEU A 253 3.83 0.29 -16.92
N ASP A 254 4.06 0.49 -15.63
CA ASP A 254 3.39 1.46 -14.75
C ASP A 254 4.38 1.87 -13.63
N SER A 255 4.67 3.16 -13.53
CA SER A 255 5.66 3.68 -12.56
C SER A 255 5.05 4.10 -11.22
N ASN A 256 3.75 3.89 -10.99
CA ASN A 256 3.05 4.34 -9.78
C ASN A 256 3.25 3.37 -8.60
N ASN A 257 4.46 3.33 -8.05
CA ASN A 257 4.82 2.39 -6.99
C ASN A 257 3.96 2.51 -5.70
N ASN A 258 3.59 3.74 -5.31
CA ASN A 258 2.70 3.95 -4.17
C ASN A 258 1.28 3.40 -4.42
N LEU A 259 0.77 3.55 -5.65
CA LEU A 259 -0.51 2.96 -6.04
C LEU A 259 -0.43 1.43 -6.02
N HIS A 260 0.69 0.86 -6.46
CA HIS A 260 0.94 -0.58 -6.41
C HIS A 260 0.87 -1.11 -4.98
N LEU A 261 1.57 -0.48 -4.05
CA LEU A 261 1.53 -0.83 -2.62
C LEU A 261 0.10 -0.73 -2.06
N LEU A 262 -0.59 0.37 -2.34
CA LEU A 262 -1.97 0.58 -1.87
C LEU A 262 -2.91 -0.51 -2.37
N ILE A 263 -2.81 -0.87 -3.65
CA ILE A 263 -3.62 -1.93 -4.24
C ILE A 263 -3.31 -3.28 -3.62
N ARG A 264 -2.04 -3.57 -3.30
CA ARG A 264 -1.64 -4.83 -2.67
C ARG A 264 -2.12 -4.96 -1.22
N LEU A 265 -2.41 -3.86 -0.54
CA LEU A 265 -3.12 -3.86 0.75
C LEU A 265 -4.63 -4.17 0.62
N MET A 266 -5.20 -4.10 -0.59
CA MET A 266 -6.59 -4.49 -0.82
C MET A 266 -6.76 -6.02 -0.75
N ARG A 267 -7.96 -6.45 -0.37
CA ARG A 267 -8.36 -7.87 -0.42
C ARG A 267 -8.22 -8.47 -1.82
N SER A 268 -7.83 -9.74 -1.89
CA SER A 268 -7.54 -10.46 -3.14
C SER A 268 -8.72 -10.50 -4.13
N ASP A 269 -9.96 -10.57 -3.64
CA ASP A 269 -11.19 -10.57 -4.46
C ASP A 269 -11.45 -9.23 -5.16
N ARG A 270 -10.91 -8.13 -4.61
CA ARG A 270 -10.96 -6.80 -5.21
C ARG A 270 -9.82 -6.62 -6.21
N ARG A 271 -8.61 -7.08 -5.87
CA ARG A 271 -7.46 -7.06 -6.78
C ARG A 271 -7.74 -7.84 -8.07
N SER A 272 -8.45 -8.97 -7.99
CA SER A 272 -8.78 -9.78 -9.18
C SER A 272 -9.73 -9.12 -10.18
N LYS A 273 -10.37 -7.99 -9.82
CA LYS A 273 -11.29 -7.23 -10.68
C LYS A 273 -10.61 -6.08 -11.42
N LEU A 274 -9.33 -5.83 -11.15
CA LEU A 274 -8.56 -4.78 -11.79
C LEU A 274 -8.42 -5.03 -13.29
N LYS A 275 -8.35 -3.94 -14.05
CA LYS A 275 -8.14 -3.93 -15.50
C LYS A 275 -7.07 -2.90 -15.87
N GLY A 276 -6.56 -2.98 -17.08
CA GLY A 276 -5.49 -2.12 -17.58
C GLY A 276 -4.11 -2.52 -17.07
N GLN A 277 -3.14 -1.67 -17.32
CA GLN A 277 -1.72 -1.93 -17.06
C GLN A 277 -1.44 -2.17 -15.57
N ILE A 278 -2.19 -1.52 -14.69
CA ILE A 278 -2.15 -1.75 -13.24
C ILE A 278 -2.43 -3.21 -12.86
N ALA A 279 -3.35 -3.88 -13.57
CA ALA A 279 -3.69 -5.27 -13.30
C ALA A 279 -2.59 -6.23 -13.76
N ALA A 280 -1.93 -5.92 -14.89
CA ALA A 280 -0.73 -6.62 -15.32
C ALA A 280 0.43 -6.39 -14.32
N ALA A 281 0.63 -5.15 -13.87
CA ALA A 281 1.64 -4.82 -12.87
C ALA A 281 1.46 -5.62 -11.58
N MET A 282 0.23 -5.74 -11.07
CA MET A 282 -0.08 -6.57 -9.90
C MET A 282 0.31 -8.03 -10.14
N GLN A 283 -0.04 -8.59 -11.30
CA GLN A 283 0.27 -9.98 -11.61
C GLN A 283 1.79 -10.25 -11.67
N LEU A 284 2.59 -9.31 -12.19
CA LEU A 284 4.05 -9.44 -12.21
C LEU A 284 4.65 -9.27 -10.81
N LYS A 285 4.11 -8.34 -9.99
CA LYS A 285 4.51 -8.20 -8.58
C LYS A 285 4.16 -9.46 -7.77
N GLU A 286 3.05 -10.14 -8.06
CA GLU A 286 2.69 -11.42 -7.44
C GLU A 286 3.69 -12.54 -7.79
N ALA A 287 4.15 -12.61 -9.04
CA ALA A 287 5.20 -13.54 -9.43
C ALA A 287 6.53 -13.25 -8.69
N SER A 288 6.88 -11.97 -8.57
CA SER A 288 8.04 -11.49 -7.81
C SER A 288 7.93 -11.82 -6.31
N GLU A 289 6.74 -11.64 -5.74
CA GLU A 289 6.45 -12.00 -4.35
C GLU A 289 6.60 -13.50 -4.11
N GLY A 290 6.17 -14.35 -5.04
CA GLY A 290 6.37 -15.80 -4.96
C GLY A 290 7.85 -16.17 -4.73
N PHE A 291 8.77 -15.57 -5.51
CA PHE A 291 10.21 -15.74 -5.28
C PHE A 291 10.62 -15.28 -3.89
N ARG A 292 10.21 -14.07 -3.50
CA ARG A 292 10.57 -13.51 -2.19
C ARG A 292 10.12 -14.42 -1.04
N ARG A 293 8.89 -14.91 -1.05
CA ARG A 293 8.35 -15.77 0.01
C ARG A 293 9.14 -17.06 0.17
N LEU A 294 9.45 -17.74 -0.94
CA LEU A 294 10.26 -18.96 -0.87
C LEU A 294 11.70 -18.65 -0.46
N MET A 295 12.30 -17.56 -0.95
CA MET A 295 13.64 -17.17 -0.53
C MET A 295 13.71 -16.86 0.97
N GLU A 296 12.72 -16.15 1.53
CA GLU A 296 12.64 -15.88 2.96
C GLU A 296 12.50 -17.18 3.78
N PHE A 297 11.74 -18.15 3.26
CA PHE A 297 11.61 -19.48 3.86
C PHE A 297 12.93 -20.28 3.80
N MET A 298 13.59 -20.32 2.65
CA MET A 298 14.80 -21.12 2.42
C MET A 298 16.04 -20.59 3.14
N TYR A 299 16.22 -19.27 3.15
CA TYR A 299 17.42 -18.63 3.68
C TYR A 299 17.22 -18.03 5.08
N GLU A 300 16.03 -18.20 5.67
CA GLU A 300 15.65 -17.71 7.00
C GLU A 300 16.00 -16.23 7.24
N LYS A 301 15.90 -15.41 6.18
CA LYS A 301 16.25 -13.99 6.22
C LYS A 301 15.27 -13.14 5.45
N ASN A 302 15.15 -11.88 5.84
CA ASN A 302 14.26 -10.94 5.18
C ASN A 302 14.84 -10.42 3.87
N PHE A 303 14.03 -10.45 2.81
CA PHE A 303 14.36 -9.83 1.54
C PHE A 303 13.54 -8.54 1.34
N PRO A 304 14.01 -7.59 0.51
CA PRO A 304 13.24 -6.40 0.19
C PRO A 304 11.91 -6.77 -0.49
N GLU A 305 10.83 -6.12 -0.05
CA GLU A 305 9.53 -6.18 -0.72
C GLU A 305 9.63 -5.61 -2.15
N GLU A 306 8.64 -5.93 -2.98
CA GLU A 306 8.67 -5.66 -4.41
C GLU A 306 8.61 -4.17 -4.73
N ASP A 307 8.15 -3.32 -3.81
CA ASP A 307 8.19 -1.86 -3.96
C ASP A 307 9.61 -1.29 -3.86
N ALA A 308 10.51 -2.00 -3.17
CA ALA A 308 11.92 -1.65 -3.07
C ALA A 308 12.79 -2.32 -4.16
N CYS A 309 12.15 -3.02 -5.12
CA CYS A 309 12.79 -3.71 -6.24
C CYS A 309 12.40 -3.04 -7.56
N GLY A 310 13.30 -3.05 -8.55
CA GLY A 310 13.05 -2.45 -9.86
C GLY A 310 14.22 -1.55 -10.30
N TYR A 311 13.93 -0.54 -11.11
CA TYR A 311 14.89 0.51 -11.47
C TYR A 311 15.03 1.55 -10.37
N ALA A 312 13.94 1.84 -9.64
CA ALA A 312 13.96 2.74 -8.51
C ALA A 312 14.29 1.98 -7.21
N THR A 313 15.44 2.28 -6.61
CA THR A 313 15.77 1.76 -5.28
C THR A 313 15.12 2.66 -4.24
N VAL A 314 14.10 2.13 -3.54
CA VAL A 314 13.52 2.84 -2.40
C VAL A 314 14.51 2.79 -1.24
N ASN A 315 14.82 3.95 -0.65
CA ASN A 315 15.70 4.03 0.51
C ASN A 315 15.03 3.32 1.71
N GLN A 316 15.58 2.17 2.11
CA GLN A 316 15.04 1.37 3.20
C GLN A 316 15.11 2.10 4.55
N GLU A 317 16.14 2.90 4.80
CA GLU A 317 16.23 3.71 6.03
C GLU A 317 15.12 4.74 6.08
N HIS A 318 14.73 5.30 4.93
CA HIS A 318 13.62 6.23 4.85
C HIS A 318 12.28 5.55 5.19
N LYS A 319 12.03 4.33 4.66
CA LYS A 319 10.84 3.54 5.05
C LYS A 319 10.84 3.25 6.55
N LYS A 320 11.99 2.87 7.11
CA LYS A 320 12.13 2.59 8.54
C LYS A 320 11.84 3.84 9.39
N LYS A 321 12.35 5.01 8.99
CA LYS A 321 12.10 6.28 9.70
C LYS A 321 10.62 6.68 9.68
N ILE A 322 9.95 6.58 8.52
CA ILE A 322 8.56 7.04 8.39
C ILE A 322 7.58 6.02 8.98
N TYR A 323 7.74 4.75 8.63
CA TYR A 323 6.74 3.71 8.93
C TYR A 323 7.13 2.80 10.11
N GLY A 324 8.33 2.97 10.67
CA GLY A 324 8.90 2.09 11.70
C GLY A 324 9.43 0.76 11.17
N ASN A 325 9.17 0.43 9.89
CA ASN A 325 9.55 -0.84 9.28
C ASN A 325 9.85 -0.67 7.78
N THR A 326 10.72 -1.51 7.24
CA THR A 326 11.03 -1.58 5.80
C THR A 326 9.99 -2.38 5.02
N LYS A 327 9.21 -3.24 5.69
CA LYS A 327 8.17 -4.08 5.12
C LYS A 327 6.78 -3.50 5.40
N ILE A 328 6.12 -2.97 4.38
CA ILE A 328 4.80 -2.33 4.48
C ILE A 328 3.68 -3.38 4.39
N LEU A 329 3.87 -4.40 3.55
CA LEU A 329 2.86 -5.44 3.29
C LEU A 329 2.93 -6.53 4.36
N ASP A 330 4.15 -6.90 4.76
CA ASP A 330 4.41 -7.95 5.75
C ASP A 330 4.69 -7.43 7.17
N GLY A 331 4.68 -6.12 7.34
CA GLY A 331 4.87 -5.48 8.63
C GLY A 331 3.65 -5.65 9.55
N GLU A 332 3.74 -5.06 10.73
CA GLU A 332 2.58 -4.94 11.61
C GLU A 332 1.49 -4.10 10.95
N ARG A 333 0.22 -4.34 11.30
CA ARG A 333 -0.94 -3.59 10.78
C ARG A 333 -0.76 -2.07 10.90
N ASN A 334 -0.07 -1.63 11.94
CA ASN A 334 0.25 -0.23 12.17
C ASN A 334 1.17 0.37 11.11
N THR A 335 2.13 -0.40 10.56
CA THR A 335 3.00 0.04 9.47
C THR A 335 2.19 0.31 8.19
N SER A 336 1.27 -0.59 7.82
CA SER A 336 0.40 -0.38 6.66
C SER A 336 -0.52 0.83 6.86
N ASN A 337 -1.01 1.05 8.08
CA ASN A 337 -1.80 2.24 8.41
C ASN A 337 -1.00 3.54 8.24
N LEU A 338 0.27 3.58 8.66
CA LEU A 338 1.14 4.74 8.46
C LEU A 338 1.41 5.01 6.97
N PHE A 339 1.58 3.95 6.17
CA PHE A 339 1.69 4.11 4.72
C PHE A 339 0.41 4.71 4.13
N ILE A 340 -0.78 4.21 4.49
CA ILE A 340 -2.06 4.77 4.04
C ILE A 340 -2.22 6.23 4.48
N ARG A 341 -1.84 6.56 5.73
CA ARG A 341 -1.80 7.94 6.26
C ARG A 341 -0.89 8.85 5.46
N SER A 342 0.27 8.37 5.00
CA SER A 342 1.21 9.15 4.18
C SER A 342 0.63 9.53 2.82
N LEU A 343 -0.36 8.79 2.32
CA LEU A 343 -1.09 9.09 1.09
C LEU A 343 -2.31 9.99 1.32
N GLY A 344 -2.59 10.39 2.58
CA GLY A 344 -3.78 11.16 2.94
C GLY A 344 -5.09 10.36 2.84
N LEU A 345 -5.01 9.03 2.85
CA LEU A 345 -6.17 8.13 2.74
C LEU A 345 -6.65 7.61 4.10
N ASP A 346 -6.26 8.28 5.19
CA ASP A 346 -6.62 7.87 6.54
C ASP A 346 -7.96 8.42 6.99
N PHE A 347 -8.91 7.51 7.25
CA PHE A 347 -10.22 7.82 7.82
C PHE A 347 -10.30 7.52 9.33
N GLY A 348 -9.18 7.18 9.96
CA GLY A 348 -9.11 6.84 11.38
C GLY A 348 -8.67 8.02 12.25
N LEU A 349 -8.90 7.90 13.56
CA LEU A 349 -8.41 8.88 14.52
C LEU A 349 -6.88 9.02 14.44
N LYS A 350 -6.42 10.27 14.40
CA LYS A 350 -5.01 10.69 14.50
C LYS A 350 -4.73 11.40 15.81
N VAL A 351 -5.74 12.09 16.34
CA VAL A 351 -5.61 12.95 17.51
C VAL A 351 -6.74 12.70 18.48
N ASN A 352 -6.41 12.54 19.77
CA ASN A 352 -7.35 12.64 20.86
C ASN A 352 -7.07 13.93 21.63
N VAL A 353 -8.08 14.77 21.82
CA VAL A 353 -8.01 15.97 22.66
C VAL A 353 -8.81 15.72 23.92
N TYR A 354 -8.12 15.57 25.04
CA TYR A 354 -8.71 15.41 26.36
C TYR A 354 -8.90 16.79 26.98
N VAL A 355 -10.13 17.10 27.37
CA VAL A 355 -10.50 18.42 27.90
C VAL A 355 -11.11 18.28 29.29
N GLU A 356 -10.88 19.27 30.15
CA GLU A 356 -11.34 19.22 31.53
C GLU A 356 -12.86 19.39 31.67
N GLY A 357 -13.47 20.37 31.00
CA GLY A 357 -14.89 20.68 31.12
C GLY A 357 -15.59 21.03 29.80
N GLU A 358 -16.83 21.52 29.93
CA GLU A 358 -17.71 21.84 28.80
C GLU A 358 -17.23 23.07 28.00
N THR A 359 -16.57 24.03 28.65
CA THR A 359 -16.04 25.23 27.98
C THR A 359 -14.93 24.85 27.00
N GLU A 360 -13.93 24.09 27.44
CA GLU A 360 -12.83 23.63 26.58
C GLU A 360 -13.34 22.66 25.51
N PHE A 361 -14.32 21.82 25.86
CA PHE A 361 -15.00 20.94 24.91
C PHE A 361 -15.64 21.73 23.77
N GLY A 362 -16.44 22.76 24.10
CA GLY A 362 -17.06 23.62 23.08
C GLY A 362 -16.04 24.39 22.24
N ALA A 363 -14.95 24.85 22.85
CA ALA A 363 -13.88 25.56 22.16
C ALA A 363 -13.16 24.69 21.12
N ILE A 364 -12.81 23.45 21.47
CA ILE A 364 -12.16 22.53 20.52
C ILE A 364 -13.16 22.00 19.49
N LYS A 365 -14.39 21.71 19.93
CA LYS A 365 -15.44 21.20 19.04
C LYS A 365 -15.78 22.21 17.95
N SER A 366 -15.89 23.50 18.25
CA SER A 366 -16.18 24.51 17.21
C SER A 366 -15.15 24.56 16.09
N ILE A 367 -13.89 24.19 16.36
CA ILE A 367 -12.81 24.19 15.39
C ILE A 367 -12.74 22.88 14.59
N PHE A 368 -12.97 21.75 15.25
CA PHE A 368 -12.72 20.41 14.69
C PHE A 368 -13.98 19.56 14.53
N GLU A 369 -15.19 20.13 14.62
CA GLU A 369 -16.46 19.40 14.48
C GLU A 369 -16.57 18.58 13.19
N ASN A 370 -16.01 19.09 12.09
CA ASN A 370 -16.01 18.43 10.79
C ASN A 370 -14.75 17.59 10.50
N GLU A 371 -13.85 17.46 11.48
CA GLU A 371 -12.59 16.74 11.33
C GLU A 371 -12.66 15.36 11.97
N ASN A 372 -13.01 14.35 11.16
CA ASN A 372 -13.18 12.96 11.61
C ASN A 372 -11.89 12.31 12.16
N ARG A 373 -10.73 12.94 11.98
CA ARG A 373 -9.44 12.46 12.48
C ARG A 373 -9.14 12.95 13.91
N VAL A 374 -9.96 13.82 14.48
CA VAL A 374 -9.85 14.34 15.85
C VAL A 374 -11.02 13.82 16.69
N ALA A 375 -10.74 13.15 17.81
CA ALA A 375 -11.74 12.88 18.82
C ALA A 375 -11.54 13.80 20.02
N ILE A 376 -12.64 14.32 20.55
CA ILE A 376 -12.65 15.23 21.70
C ILE A 376 -13.30 14.50 22.87
N ILE A 377 -12.58 14.41 23.99
CA ILE A 377 -12.94 13.59 25.14
C ILE A 377 -13.04 14.49 26.37
N ASN A 378 -14.26 14.74 26.84
CA ASN A 378 -14.50 15.50 28.06
C ASN A 378 -14.30 14.62 29.29
N LEU A 379 -13.42 15.05 30.21
CA LEU A 379 -13.06 14.32 31.43
C LEU A 379 -14.03 14.58 32.60
N GLY A 380 -14.92 15.58 32.49
CA GLY A 380 -15.97 15.87 33.46
C GLY A 380 -15.48 16.54 34.75
N GLY A 381 -14.49 17.41 34.66
CA GLY A 381 -13.96 18.27 35.72
C GLY A 381 -13.09 17.58 36.78
N ASN A 382 -13.35 16.32 37.15
CA ASN A 382 -12.52 15.59 38.11
C ASN A 382 -12.36 14.13 37.68
N PHE A 383 -11.14 13.76 37.27
CA PHE A 383 -10.79 12.39 36.92
C PHE A 383 -9.95 11.69 37.99
N VAL A 384 -9.99 12.14 39.25
CA VAL A 384 -9.18 11.64 40.37
C VAL A 384 -9.76 10.36 41.02
N GLU A 385 -8.87 9.53 41.59
CA GLU A 385 -9.04 8.23 42.26
C GLU A 385 -9.49 7.02 41.42
N LYS A 386 -10.73 6.95 40.91
CA LYS A 386 -11.19 5.78 40.13
C LYS A 386 -11.03 5.93 38.61
N ARG A 387 -10.95 7.17 38.12
CA ARG A 387 -10.84 7.49 36.68
C ARG A 387 -9.41 7.69 36.21
N VAL A 388 -8.45 7.87 37.12
CA VAL A 388 -7.01 8.05 36.80
C VAL A 388 -6.45 6.85 36.05
N VAL A 389 -6.79 5.63 36.50
CA VAL A 389 -6.33 4.40 35.86
C VAL A 389 -6.87 4.31 34.44
N ALA A 390 -8.18 4.52 34.27
CA ALA A 390 -8.84 4.51 32.96
C ALA A 390 -8.29 5.60 32.01
N PHE A 391 -8.00 6.79 32.53
CA PHE A 391 -7.37 7.87 31.76
C PHE A 391 -5.96 7.47 31.30
N ARG A 392 -5.10 6.98 32.19
CA ARG A 392 -3.74 6.54 31.83
C ARG A 392 -3.76 5.34 30.88
N GLU A 393 -4.69 4.40 31.05
CA GLU A 393 -4.91 3.31 30.10
C GLU A 393 -5.34 3.82 28.72
N SER A 394 -6.15 4.88 28.66
CA SER A 394 -6.54 5.51 27.40
C SER A 394 -5.33 6.14 26.70
N LEU A 395 -4.46 6.86 27.43
CA LEU A 395 -3.22 7.41 26.86
C LEU A 395 -2.27 6.32 26.35
N ARG A 396 -2.09 5.22 27.09
CA ARG A 396 -1.30 4.07 26.62
C ARG A 396 -1.90 3.42 25.39
N LYS A 397 -3.23 3.33 25.33
CA LYS A 397 -3.96 2.84 24.16
C LYS A 397 -3.73 3.75 22.97
N ASP A 398 -3.74 5.06 23.15
CA ASP A 398 -3.43 6.03 22.09
C ASP A 398 -2.03 5.79 21.51
N ILE A 399 -1.02 5.58 22.35
CA ILE A 399 0.33 5.22 21.91
C ILE A 399 0.33 3.92 21.10
N SER A 400 -0.37 2.89 21.57
CA SER A 400 -0.47 1.59 20.86
C SER A 400 -1.16 1.71 19.50
N MET A 401 -2.08 2.66 19.36
CA MET A 401 -2.82 2.97 18.13
C MET A 401 -2.16 4.05 17.27
N GLN A 402 -1.01 4.57 17.72
CA GLN A 402 -0.29 5.66 17.06
C GLN A 402 -1.16 6.90 16.87
N ILE A 403 -1.81 7.32 17.95
CA ILE A 403 -2.65 8.51 18.08
C ILE A 403 -1.91 9.51 18.96
N TYR A 404 -1.90 10.79 18.59
CA TYR A 404 -1.37 11.86 19.44
C TYR A 404 -2.42 12.24 20.48
N SER A 405 -2.01 12.40 21.72
CA SER A 405 -2.88 12.80 22.82
C SER A 405 -2.55 14.24 23.22
N PHE A 406 -3.50 15.14 23.02
CA PHE A 406 -3.43 16.52 23.49
C PHE A 406 -4.32 16.68 24.72
N ILE A 407 -3.85 17.40 25.75
CA ILE A 407 -4.61 17.56 26.99
C ILE A 407 -4.74 19.05 27.33
N MET A 408 -5.95 19.49 27.65
CA MET A 408 -6.25 20.84 28.14
C MET A 408 -6.74 20.77 29.57
N LEU A 409 -6.08 21.52 30.46
CA LEU A 409 -6.40 21.60 31.88
C LEU A 409 -6.52 23.04 32.36
N ASP A 410 -7.33 23.25 33.38
CA ASP A 410 -7.32 24.46 34.20
C ASP A 410 -6.21 24.42 35.26
N GLY A 411 -5.72 25.60 35.64
CA GLY A 411 -4.66 25.79 36.63
C GLY A 411 -5.11 25.64 38.08
N ASP A 412 -6.43 25.62 38.31
CA ASP A 412 -7.03 25.64 39.65
C ASP A 412 -6.97 24.28 40.37
N ARG A 413 -6.87 23.16 39.63
CA ARG A 413 -6.84 21.78 40.18
C ARG A 413 -5.46 21.13 40.09
N LYS A 414 -4.66 21.32 41.14
CA LYS A 414 -3.29 20.76 41.26
C LYS A 414 -3.22 19.24 41.12
N ASP A 415 -4.27 18.50 41.51
CA ASP A 415 -4.29 17.03 41.40
C ASP A 415 -4.38 16.56 39.93
N ASN A 416 -5.20 17.22 39.10
CA ASN A 416 -5.31 16.92 37.67
C ASN A 416 -3.96 17.17 36.97
N ILE A 417 -3.34 18.32 37.27
CA ILE A 417 -2.01 18.68 36.75
C ILE A 417 -0.97 17.62 37.16
N ARG A 418 -0.96 17.21 38.43
CA ARG A 418 -0.01 16.20 38.93
C ARG A 418 -0.17 14.86 38.21
N VAL A 419 -1.40 14.42 37.91
CA VAL A 419 -1.64 13.17 37.17
C VAL A 419 -1.08 13.24 35.76
N VAL A 420 -1.30 14.35 35.05
CA VAL A 420 -0.83 14.53 33.66
C VAL A 420 0.67 14.67 33.59
N LYS A 421 1.28 15.45 34.49
CA LYS A 421 2.74 15.55 34.60
C LYS A 421 3.38 14.19 34.83
N LYS A 422 2.81 13.40 35.74
CA LYS A 422 3.28 12.04 36.00
C LYS A 422 3.09 11.11 34.79
N ALA A 423 2.01 11.25 34.02
CA ALA A 423 1.82 10.49 32.78
C ALA A 423 2.88 10.85 31.72
N ALA A 424 3.28 12.12 31.63
CA ALA A 424 4.38 12.56 30.77
C ALA A 424 5.74 11.99 31.24
N GLU A 425 6.02 12.03 32.56
CA GLU A 425 7.25 11.46 33.15
C GLU A 425 7.36 9.96 32.95
N ASP A 426 6.25 9.24 33.16
CA ASP A 426 6.19 7.78 33.05
C ASP A 426 6.16 7.32 31.58
N GLY A 427 6.11 8.23 30.60
CA GLY A 427 6.06 7.91 29.17
C GLY A 427 4.72 7.33 28.70
N ASP A 428 3.65 7.54 29.47
CA ASP A 428 2.30 7.07 29.13
C ASP A 428 1.59 8.00 28.12
N LEU A 429 2.16 9.18 27.86
CA LEU A 429 1.61 10.22 27.00
C LEU A 429 2.52 10.47 25.79
N PHE A 430 1.94 10.62 24.60
CA PHE A 430 2.65 11.18 23.45
C PHE A 430 1.81 12.25 22.74
N GLY A 431 2.27 13.50 22.87
CA GLY A 431 1.58 14.72 22.44
C GLY A 431 1.92 15.86 23.40
N GLU A 432 1.03 16.84 23.53
CA GLU A 432 1.25 17.99 24.41
C GLU A 432 0.12 18.15 25.44
N PHE A 433 0.44 18.77 26.58
CA PHE A 433 -0.58 19.26 27.49
C PHE A 433 -0.40 20.76 27.74
N ILE A 434 -1.52 21.48 27.83
CA ILE A 434 -1.55 22.88 28.20
C ILE A 434 -2.32 23.06 29.51
N VAL A 435 -1.84 23.99 30.32
CA VAL A 435 -2.48 24.40 31.57
C VAL A 435 -2.81 25.88 31.46
N SER A 436 -4.10 26.21 31.48
CA SER A 436 -4.58 27.59 31.49
C SER A 436 -4.66 28.09 32.92
N ASP A 437 -3.84 29.09 33.29
CA ASP A 437 -3.80 29.65 34.63
C ASP A 437 -4.51 31.02 34.68
N PRO A 438 -5.51 31.23 35.55
CA PRO A 438 -6.12 30.27 36.47
C PRO A 438 -7.12 29.29 35.84
N ASP A 439 -7.82 29.69 34.78
CA ASP A 439 -8.78 28.87 34.02
C ASP A 439 -8.71 29.20 32.52
N PHE A 440 -9.39 28.42 31.68
CA PHE A 440 -9.38 28.58 30.22
C PHE A 440 -9.62 30.03 29.76
N GLU A 441 -10.56 30.74 30.39
CA GLU A 441 -10.87 32.14 30.08
C GLU A 441 -9.67 33.05 30.33
N TYR A 442 -9.20 33.14 31.58
CA TYR A 442 -8.16 34.09 31.98
C TYR A 442 -6.75 33.67 31.53
N GLY A 443 -6.53 32.38 31.27
CA GLY A 443 -5.29 31.87 30.70
C GLY A 443 -5.11 32.20 29.22
N ASN A 444 -6.20 32.53 28.50
CA ASN A 444 -6.15 32.86 27.09
C ASN A 444 -6.53 34.31 26.77
N LEU A 445 -7.41 34.94 27.55
CA LEU A 445 -7.94 36.27 27.31
C LEU A 445 -7.77 37.19 28.51
N SER A 446 -7.51 38.46 28.22
CA SER A 446 -7.60 39.55 29.18
C SER A 446 -9.06 39.90 29.46
N ILE A 447 -9.29 40.64 30.55
CA ILE A 447 -10.65 41.07 30.96
C ILE A 447 -11.33 41.90 29.86
N ASN A 448 -10.59 42.78 29.18
CA ASN A 448 -11.13 43.58 28.08
C ASN A 448 -11.60 42.69 26.92
N GLU A 449 -10.80 41.68 26.58
CA GLU A 449 -11.15 40.72 25.53
C GLU A 449 -12.37 39.88 25.94
N LEU A 450 -12.48 39.43 27.20
CA LEU A 450 -13.68 38.73 27.70
C LEU A 450 -14.94 39.60 27.60
N CYS A 451 -14.86 40.88 27.97
CA CYS A 451 -15.96 41.82 27.80
C CYS A 451 -16.35 42.02 26.32
N GLU A 452 -15.37 41.97 25.41
CA GLU A 452 -15.63 41.99 23.96
C GLU A 452 -16.37 40.74 23.50
N VAL A 453 -15.98 39.54 23.95
CA VAL A 453 -16.70 38.30 23.62
C VAL A 453 -18.16 38.37 24.10
N VAL A 454 -18.40 38.83 25.33
CA VAL A 454 -19.79 39.04 25.82
C VAL A 454 -20.54 40.05 24.95
N SER A 455 -19.88 41.12 24.49
CA SER A 455 -20.49 42.11 23.61
C SER A 455 -20.88 41.51 22.24
N ILE A 456 -20.03 40.65 21.69
CA ILE A 456 -20.30 39.95 20.42
C ILE A 456 -21.51 39.01 20.57
N GLU A 457 -21.54 38.20 21.63
CA GLU A 457 -22.62 37.23 21.90
C GLU A 457 -23.99 37.90 22.17
N THR A 458 -23.99 39.16 22.63
CA THR A 458 -25.20 39.91 22.98
C THR A 458 -25.65 40.92 21.92
N GLY A 459 -24.80 41.24 20.93
CA GLY A 459 -24.99 42.30 19.95
C GLY A 459 -24.68 43.72 20.48
N GLU A 460 -25.03 44.77 19.73
CA GLU A 460 -24.68 46.20 20.03
C GLU A 460 -25.13 46.74 21.41
N ARG A 461 -25.90 45.97 22.20
CA ARG A 461 -26.45 46.39 23.50
C ARG A 461 -25.41 46.67 24.59
N LEU A 462 -24.19 46.14 24.48
CA LEU A 462 -23.12 46.32 25.48
C LEU A 462 -22.11 47.44 25.15
N ASN A 463 -22.14 48.03 23.95
CA ASN A 463 -21.24 49.14 23.59
C ASN A 463 -21.49 50.41 24.43
N VAL A 464 -22.69 50.57 24.99
CA VAL A 464 -23.05 51.71 25.88
C VAL A 464 -22.61 51.44 27.34
N ILE A 465 -22.18 50.21 27.65
CA ILE A 465 -21.99 49.71 29.03
C ILE A 465 -20.53 49.29 29.32
N LYS A 466 -19.69 49.16 28.28
CA LYS A 466 -18.30 48.67 28.37
C LYS A 466 -17.47 49.35 29.47
N GLU A 467 -17.48 50.67 29.59
CA GLU A 467 -16.61 51.37 30.54
C GLU A 467 -17.00 51.10 32.00
N ALA A 468 -18.29 51.17 32.34
CA ALA A 468 -18.77 50.94 33.71
C ALA A 468 -18.64 49.46 34.14
N PHE A 469 -18.74 48.52 33.20
CA PHE A 469 -18.58 47.09 33.48
C PHE A 469 -17.11 46.68 33.64
N ILE A 470 -16.21 47.25 32.83
CA ILE A 470 -14.76 46.98 32.94
C ILE A 470 -14.24 47.34 34.34
N ASP A 471 -14.63 48.50 34.88
CA ASP A 471 -14.19 48.96 36.21
C ASP A 471 -14.56 47.98 37.34
N VAL A 472 -15.71 47.32 37.23
CA VAL A 472 -16.19 46.35 38.25
C VAL A 472 -15.48 45.00 38.09
N VAL A 473 -15.27 44.57 36.84
CA VAL A 473 -14.76 43.23 36.52
C VAL A 473 -13.23 43.16 36.56
N THR A 474 -12.51 44.29 36.53
CA THR A 474 -11.03 44.35 36.67
C THR A 474 -10.49 43.61 37.91
N THR A 475 -11.31 43.42 38.94
CA THR A 475 -10.94 42.69 40.17
C THR A 475 -11.15 41.17 40.10
N CYS A 476 -11.83 40.68 39.05
CA CYS A 476 -12.11 39.26 38.86
C CYS A 476 -10.85 38.49 38.44
N LYS A 477 -10.62 37.33 39.06
CA LYS A 477 -9.45 36.47 38.85
C LYS A 477 -9.80 35.06 38.37
N SER A 478 -11.00 34.85 37.84
CA SER A 478 -11.51 33.55 37.39
C SER A 478 -12.80 33.76 36.62
N GLY A 479 -13.08 32.92 35.63
CA GLY A 479 -14.32 32.94 34.86
C GLY A 479 -15.56 32.79 35.74
N LYS A 480 -15.50 32.01 36.83
CA LYS A 480 -16.64 31.89 37.76
C LYS A 480 -17.05 33.23 38.37
N LYS A 481 -16.08 33.97 38.91
CA LYS A 481 -16.31 35.31 39.47
C LYS A 481 -16.74 36.32 38.41
N PHE A 482 -16.20 36.21 37.19
CA PHE A 482 -16.62 37.03 36.06
C PHE A 482 -18.12 36.87 35.79
N PHE A 483 -18.63 35.63 35.72
CA PHE A 483 -20.06 35.37 35.50
C PHE A 483 -20.93 35.77 36.70
N GLU A 484 -20.48 35.56 37.94
CA GLU A 484 -21.19 36.03 39.14
C GLU A 484 -21.45 37.54 39.08
N VAL A 485 -20.41 38.33 38.76
CA VAL A 485 -20.51 39.80 38.62
C VAL A 485 -21.36 40.19 37.40
N LEU A 486 -21.19 39.49 36.26
CA LEU A 486 -21.98 39.73 35.05
C LEU A 486 -23.48 39.58 35.32
N HIS A 487 -23.89 38.51 36.01
CA HIS A 487 -25.30 38.21 36.28
C HIS A 487 -25.90 39.07 37.38
N GLU A 488 -25.08 39.54 38.33
CA GLU A 488 -25.51 40.48 39.36
C GLU A 488 -25.83 41.86 38.75
N GLN A 489 -24.95 42.37 37.89
CA GLN A 489 -25.13 43.68 37.27
C GLN A 489 -26.12 43.66 36.10
N TYR A 490 -26.16 42.57 35.34
CA TYR A 490 -27.02 42.42 34.17
C TYR A 490 -27.80 41.10 34.24
N PRO A 491 -28.90 41.05 35.03
CA PRO A 491 -29.71 39.84 35.18
C PRO A 491 -30.27 39.29 33.85
N ASP A 492 -30.47 40.16 32.86
CA ASP A 492 -30.93 39.78 31.52
C ASP A 492 -29.90 38.95 30.73
N LEU A 493 -28.62 38.98 31.13
CA LEU A 493 -27.53 38.24 30.54
C LEU A 493 -27.28 36.87 31.18
N LYS A 494 -28.14 36.42 32.11
CA LYS A 494 -28.09 35.07 32.71
C LYS A 494 -28.15 33.92 31.70
N LYS A 495 -28.53 34.20 30.45
CA LYS A 495 -28.52 33.22 29.36
C LYS A 495 -27.09 32.88 28.88
N ILE A 496 -26.11 33.73 29.16
CA ILE A 496 -24.70 33.50 28.87
C ILE A 496 -24.05 33.01 30.16
N ASP A 497 -23.58 31.76 30.15
CA ASP A 497 -22.93 31.11 31.28
C ASP A 497 -21.82 30.19 30.76
N LYS A 498 -20.96 29.69 31.66
CA LYS A 498 -19.94 28.70 31.30
C LYS A 498 -20.59 27.47 30.64
N GLY A 499 -19.97 26.97 29.59
CA GLY A 499 -20.45 25.80 28.84
C GLY A 499 -20.00 25.80 27.39
N GLU A 500 -20.54 24.88 26.60
CA GLU A 500 -20.12 24.64 25.21
C GLU A 500 -20.26 25.89 24.32
N ALA A 501 -21.38 26.61 24.43
CA ALA A 501 -21.64 27.82 23.65
C ALA A 501 -20.64 28.93 23.97
N TRP A 502 -20.32 29.12 25.25
CA TRP A 502 -19.30 30.08 25.68
C TRP A 502 -17.91 29.69 25.19
N GLY A 503 -17.56 28.41 25.30
CA GLY A 503 -16.31 27.87 24.76
C GLY A 503 -16.13 28.15 23.27
N LYS A 504 -17.20 27.95 22.49
CA LYS A 504 -17.22 28.27 21.06
C LYS A 504 -16.95 29.75 20.80
N ALA A 505 -17.65 30.65 21.49
CA ALA A 505 -17.48 32.10 21.33
C ALA A 505 -16.06 32.56 21.66
N LEU A 506 -15.47 32.04 22.74
CA LEU A 506 -14.08 32.28 23.10
C LEU A 506 -13.12 31.82 22.00
N ALA A 507 -13.31 30.61 21.47
CA ALA A 507 -12.46 30.05 20.44
C ALA A 507 -12.51 30.86 19.14
N GLU A 508 -13.70 31.28 18.71
CA GLU A 508 -13.89 32.13 17.53
C GLU A 508 -13.15 33.46 17.67
N TYR A 509 -13.33 34.14 18.82
CA TYR A 509 -12.62 35.39 19.09
C TYR A 509 -11.10 35.21 19.15
N ILE A 510 -10.60 34.20 19.88
CA ILE A 510 -9.16 33.94 20.00
C ILE A 510 -8.54 33.69 18.62
N LEU A 511 -9.19 32.91 17.77
CA LEU A 511 -8.67 32.60 16.44
C LEU A 511 -8.78 33.77 15.47
N GLU A 512 -9.80 34.62 15.57
CA GLU A 512 -9.91 35.80 14.71
C GLU A 512 -8.80 36.82 15.00
N TYR A 513 -8.51 37.07 16.28
CA TYR A 513 -7.61 38.16 16.68
C TYR A 513 -6.17 37.74 17.04
N HIS A 514 -5.93 36.47 17.38
CA HIS A 514 -4.62 36.01 17.89
C HIS A 514 -3.98 34.85 17.11
N CYS A 515 -4.62 34.36 16.04
CA CYS A 515 -4.13 33.18 15.32
C CYS A 515 -2.70 33.32 14.78
N GLU A 516 -2.26 34.51 14.36
CA GLU A 516 -0.92 34.71 13.78
C GLU A 516 0.20 34.82 14.83
N LYS A 517 -0.11 35.20 16.07
CA LYS A 517 0.90 35.55 17.07
C LYS A 517 1.46 34.34 17.82
N ASN A 518 0.72 33.23 17.84
CA ASN A 518 1.03 32.02 18.62
C ASN A 518 1.35 32.28 20.11
N GLU A 519 0.84 33.39 20.66
CA GLU A 519 1.13 33.84 22.02
C GLU A 519 0.22 33.19 23.06
N LYS A 520 -0.98 32.73 22.65
CA LYS A 520 -1.99 32.18 23.56
C LYS A 520 -1.92 30.65 23.61
N PRO A 521 -2.04 30.02 24.80
CA PRO A 521 -1.98 28.56 24.95
C PRO A 521 -2.92 27.79 24.01
N PHE A 522 -4.16 28.27 23.85
CA PHE A 522 -5.15 27.67 22.96
C PHE A 522 -4.77 27.74 21.48
N VAL A 523 -4.23 28.89 21.01
CA VAL A 523 -3.77 29.05 19.62
C VAL A 523 -2.65 28.06 19.32
N HIS A 524 -1.67 27.94 20.22
CA HIS A 524 -0.57 27.00 20.08
C HIS A 524 -1.07 25.55 19.96
N LEU A 525 -2.00 25.15 20.82
CA LEU A 525 -2.59 23.82 20.77
C LEU A 525 -3.27 23.55 19.42
N VAL A 526 -4.11 24.48 18.95
CA VAL A 526 -4.84 24.35 17.68
C VAL A 526 -3.86 24.25 16.50
N GLN A 527 -2.82 25.08 16.49
CA GLN A 527 -1.79 25.02 15.46
C GLN A 527 -1.02 23.69 15.49
N MET A 528 -0.70 23.18 16.68
CA MET A 528 0.00 21.91 16.83
C MET A 528 -0.86 20.73 16.36
N ILE A 529 -2.15 20.71 16.72
CA ILE A 529 -3.11 19.70 16.23
C ILE A 529 -3.16 19.75 14.69
N ARG A 530 -3.30 20.93 14.09
CA ARG A 530 -3.30 21.09 12.61
C ARG A 530 -2.00 20.60 11.98
N ARG A 531 -0.85 20.89 12.58
CA ARG A 531 0.46 20.40 12.11
C ARG A 531 0.53 18.87 12.14
N VAL A 532 0.08 18.26 13.23
CA VAL A 532 0.06 16.81 13.40
C VAL A 532 -0.90 16.14 12.41
N LEU A 533 -2.08 16.71 12.18
CA LEU A 533 -3.05 16.18 11.21
C LEU A 533 -2.48 16.11 9.78
N ASN A 534 -1.60 17.05 9.44
CA ASN A 534 -0.90 17.13 8.16
C ASN A 534 0.44 16.35 8.13
N SER A 535 0.85 15.75 9.25
CA SER A 535 2.05 14.93 9.36
C SER A 535 1.71 13.44 9.18
N SER A 536 2.68 12.69 8.64
CA SER A 536 2.63 11.21 8.59
C SER A 536 3.71 10.56 9.47
N SER A 537 4.38 11.37 10.30
CA SER A 537 5.65 11.03 10.94
C SER A 537 5.52 10.53 12.38
N TYR A 538 4.37 9.97 12.79
CA TYR A 538 4.13 9.57 14.19
C TYR A 538 5.30 8.80 14.80
N LYS A 539 5.82 7.79 14.07
CA LYS A 539 6.94 6.97 14.55
C LYS A 539 8.23 7.76 14.70
N TYR A 540 8.57 8.56 13.71
CA TYR A 540 9.74 9.44 13.77
C TYR A 540 9.64 10.43 14.93
N ASP A 541 8.48 11.07 15.10
CA ASP A 541 8.24 12.02 16.17
C ASP A 541 8.30 11.29 17.53
N PHE A 542 7.71 10.09 17.65
CA PHE A 542 7.75 9.29 18.87
C PHE A 542 9.16 8.86 19.25
N GLU A 543 10.01 8.55 18.28
CA GLU A 543 11.41 8.19 18.53
C GLU A 543 12.29 9.39 18.87
N SER A 544 11.97 10.58 18.37
CA SER A 544 12.79 11.80 18.52
C SER A 544 12.31 12.74 19.61
N LEU A 545 11.01 12.74 19.96
CA LEU A 545 10.38 13.70 20.85
C LEU A 545 9.76 13.03 22.09
N LYS A 546 9.69 13.77 23.19
CA LYS A 546 8.98 13.42 24.43
C LYS A 546 8.22 14.64 24.96
N PRO A 547 7.07 14.48 25.63
CA PRO A 547 6.46 15.58 26.37
C PRO A 547 7.34 15.97 27.55
N ASP A 548 7.63 17.27 27.69
CA ASP A 548 8.28 17.81 28.87
C ASP A 548 7.28 17.87 30.05
N SER A 549 7.62 17.27 31.20
CA SER A 549 6.68 17.17 32.32
C SER A 549 6.40 18.50 33.03
N ILE A 550 7.21 19.54 32.77
CA ILE A 550 7.05 20.84 33.40
C ILE A 550 6.18 21.75 32.53
N THR A 551 6.55 21.89 31.26
CA THR A 551 5.96 22.81 30.28
C THR A 551 4.85 22.17 29.44
N GLY A 552 4.81 20.83 29.37
CA GLY A 552 3.86 20.06 28.56
C GLY A 552 4.11 20.07 27.07
N ARG A 553 5.17 20.73 26.59
CA ARG A 553 5.53 20.80 25.17
C ARG A 553 6.33 19.60 24.72
N LEU A 554 6.26 19.27 23.42
CA LEU A 554 7.14 18.26 22.84
C LEU A 554 8.57 18.80 22.71
N VAL A 555 9.54 18.11 23.30
CA VAL A 555 10.96 18.42 23.26
C VAL A 555 11.77 17.24 22.73
N ASN A 556 12.97 17.49 22.20
CA ASN A 556 13.83 16.42 21.72
C ASN A 556 14.26 15.51 22.89
N LYS A 557 14.24 14.19 22.68
CA LYS A 557 14.71 13.21 23.67
C LYS A 557 16.20 13.32 24.00
N SER A 558 16.98 13.87 23.07
CA SER A 558 18.42 14.12 23.18
C SER A 558 18.79 15.41 23.93
N GLN A 559 17.78 16.16 24.42
CA GLN A 559 17.89 17.19 25.45
C GLN A 559 17.35 16.65 26.78
#